data_AF-B1HU88-F1
#
_entry.id   AF-B1HU88-F1
#
_cell.length_a   1.000
_cell.length_b   1.000
_cell.length_c   1.000
_cell.angle_alpha   90.00
_cell.angle_beta   90.00
_cell.angle_gamma   90.00
#
_symmetry.space_group_name_H-M   'P 1'
#
loop_
_entity.id
_entity.type
_entity.pdbx_description
1 polymer ?
#
loop_
_entity_poly.entity_id
_entity_poly.type
_entity_poly.pdbx_seq_one_letter_code
_entity_poly.pdbx_strand_id
1 'polypeptide(L)'
;MRISIKRAAISSKSDDVSFDEFTFNDVYPIEIDTTLPVIDIEFDSYVSYSIYDESFHFVSQEDEFIGNSVRLFTKSAYLDFISKGTIALEYILL
;
A
#
# COMPACT_ATOMS: atom_id res chain seq x y z
N MET A 1 -0.15 12.65 -8.93
CA MET A 1 -1.00 11.48 -8.57
C MET A 1 -1.85 11.83 -7.37
N ARG A 2 -3.09 11.35 -7.29
CA ARG A 2 -3.94 11.52 -6.09
C ARG A 2 -4.29 10.17 -5.49
N ILE A 3 -4.07 10.02 -4.18
CA ILE A 3 -4.49 8.86 -3.40
C ILE A 3 -5.64 9.31 -2.50
N SER A 4 -6.80 8.66 -2.62
CA SER A 4 -7.99 8.93 -1.81
C SER A 4 -8.19 7.79 -0.80
N ILE A 5 -8.12 8.11 0.48
CA ILE A 5 -8.27 7.15 1.58
C ILE A 5 -9.65 7.32 2.19
N LYS A 6 -10.50 6.30 2.03
CA LYS A 6 -11.75 6.15 2.76
C LYS A 6 -11.49 5.31 3.99
N ARG A 7 -11.95 5.78 5.15
CA ARG A 7 -11.82 5.04 6.40
C ARG A 7 -12.96 4.05 6.52
N ALA A 8 -12.63 2.88 7.04
CA ALA A 8 -13.57 1.80 7.25
C ALA A 8 -13.29 1.12 8.58
N ALA A 9 -14.31 0.49 9.13
CA ALA A 9 -14.22 -0.32 10.33
C ALA A 9 -14.90 -1.66 10.08
N ILE A 10 -14.50 -2.67 10.88
CA ILE A 10 -15.23 -3.93 10.91
C ILE A 10 -16.58 -3.65 11.58
N SER A 11 -17.66 -4.10 10.95
CA SER A 11 -19.01 -3.97 11.50
C SER A 11 -19.10 -4.65 12.87
N SER A 12 -19.97 -4.13 13.74
CA SER A 12 -20.30 -4.80 15.00
C SER A 12 -21.37 -5.88 14.83
N LYS A 13 -21.93 -6.00 13.63
CA LYS A 13 -22.94 -7.00 13.26
C LYS A 13 -22.33 -7.99 12.29
N SER A 14 -22.66 -9.27 12.47
CA SER A 14 -22.36 -10.27 11.47
C SER A 14 -23.51 -10.41 10.47
N ASP A 15 -23.12 -10.80 9.26
CA ASP A 15 -24.00 -11.19 8.17
C ASP A 15 -23.50 -12.52 7.59
N ASP A 16 -24.38 -13.23 6.90
CA ASP A 16 -24.00 -14.41 6.11
C ASP A 16 -23.79 -13.98 4.65
N VAL A 17 -22.69 -14.40 4.04
CA VAL A 17 -22.36 -14.08 2.64
C VAL A 17 -22.36 -15.36 1.82
N SER A 18 -23.29 -15.42 0.86
CA SER A 18 -23.37 -16.53 -0.09
C SER A 18 -22.74 -16.16 -1.43
N PHE A 19 -21.87 -17.04 -1.92
CA PHE A 19 -21.27 -16.97 -3.26
C PHE A 19 -21.47 -18.33 -3.95
N ASP A 20 -22.36 -18.36 -4.94
CA ASP A 20 -22.80 -19.58 -5.62
C ASP A 20 -23.30 -20.64 -4.61
N GLU A 21 -22.67 -21.82 -4.56
CA GLU A 21 -23.05 -22.91 -3.64
C GLU A 21 -22.44 -22.78 -2.23
N PHE A 22 -21.56 -21.79 -2.02
CA PHE A 22 -20.84 -21.60 -0.75
C PHE A 22 -21.45 -20.48 0.09
N THR A 23 -21.70 -20.75 1.36
CA THR A 23 -22.11 -19.73 2.33
C THR A 23 -21.08 -19.60 3.43
N PHE A 24 -20.56 -18.39 3.60
CA PHE A 24 -19.76 -17.98 4.74
C PHE A 24 -20.69 -17.42 5.80
N ASN A 25 -20.85 -18.15 6.90
CA ASN A 25 -21.69 -17.70 8.01
C ASN A 25 -20.88 -16.88 9.01
N ASP A 26 -21.55 -16.00 9.75
CA ASP A 26 -20.96 -15.18 10.81
C ASP A 26 -19.75 -14.35 10.35
N VAL A 27 -19.87 -13.69 9.19
CA VAL A 27 -18.83 -12.79 8.68
C VAL A 27 -19.13 -11.35 9.05
N TYR A 28 -18.09 -10.60 9.38
CA TYR A 28 -18.20 -9.21 9.80
C TYR A 28 -17.73 -8.29 8.67
N PRO A 29 -18.65 -7.61 7.95
CA PRO A 29 -18.29 -6.81 6.80
C PRO A 29 -17.41 -5.61 7.21
N ILE A 30 -16.53 -5.21 6.29
CA ILE A 30 -15.81 -3.95 6.40
C ILE A 30 -16.72 -2.85 5.86
N GLU A 31 -17.15 -1.96 6.74
CA GLU A 31 -18.05 -0.86 6.40
C GLU A 31 -17.27 0.45 6.29
N ILE A 32 -17.45 1.17 5.18
CA ILE A 32 -16.87 2.50 4.99
C ILE A 32 -17.62 3.49 5.87
N ASP A 33 -16.90 4.20 6.71
CA ASP A 33 -17.46 5.27 7.52
C ASP A 33 -17.63 6.52 6.65
N THR A 34 -18.88 6.78 6.26
CA THR A 34 -19.26 7.93 5.43
C THR A 34 -19.41 9.23 6.22
N THR A 35 -19.41 9.16 7.56
CA THR A 35 -19.44 10.34 8.43
C THR A 35 -18.07 11.01 8.55
N LEU A 36 -17.02 10.23 8.29
CA LEU A 36 -15.65 10.65 8.33
C LEU A 36 -15.22 11.25 6.97
N PRO A 37 -14.46 12.36 6.96
CA PRO A 37 -13.94 12.90 5.71
C PRO A 37 -13.01 11.91 5.02
N VAL A 38 -13.07 11.93 3.68
CA VAL A 38 -12.09 11.30 2.80
C VAL A 38 -10.79 12.07 2.91
N ILE A 39 -9.68 11.36 3.08
CA ILE A 39 -8.35 11.96 3.13
C ILE A 39 -7.76 11.85 1.73
N ASP A 40 -7.56 12.99 1.08
CA ASP A 40 -6.89 13.07 -0.22
C ASP A 40 -5.43 13.48 -0.01
N ILE A 41 -4.52 12.69 -0.56
CA ILE A 41 -3.10 12.99 -0.62
C ILE A 41 -2.74 13.24 -2.08
N GLU A 42 -2.26 14.45 -2.36
CA GLU A 42 -1.88 14.89 -3.70
C GLU A 42 -0.35 14.95 -3.80
N PHE A 43 0.17 14.30 -4.83
CA PHE A 43 1.59 14.29 -5.17
C PHE A 43 1.80 15.06 -6.47
N ASP A 44 2.48 16.19 -6.37
CA ASP A 44 2.83 17.06 -7.52
C ASP A 44 3.67 16.31 -8.55
N SER A 45 4.57 15.44 -8.08
CA SER A 45 5.38 14.54 -8.90
C SER A 45 5.45 13.17 -8.23
N TYR A 46 5.49 12.10 -9.03
CA TYR A 46 5.59 10.74 -8.53
C TYR A 46 6.22 9.83 -9.60
N VAL A 47 6.86 8.75 -9.13
CA VAL A 47 7.33 7.66 -9.97
C VAL A 47 6.59 6.39 -9.54
N SER A 48 5.99 5.69 -10.50
CA SER A 48 5.29 4.43 -10.27
C SER A 48 5.96 3.34 -11.10
N TYR A 49 6.25 2.22 -10.48
CA TYR A 49 6.79 1.02 -11.13
C TYR A 49 6.07 -0.20 -10.58
N SER A 50 5.90 -1.22 -11.44
CA SER A 50 5.36 -2.52 -11.05
C SER A 50 6.49 -3.52 -10.94
N ILE A 51 6.65 -4.14 -9.77
CA ILE A 51 7.59 -5.23 -9.58
C ILE A 51 6.83 -6.53 -9.88
N TYR A 52 7.22 -7.22 -10.95
CA TYR A 52 6.63 -8.51 -11.32
C TYR A 52 7.27 -9.69 -10.58
N ASP A 53 8.47 -9.49 -10.04
CA ASP A 53 9.24 -10.51 -9.32
C ASP A 53 9.98 -9.86 -8.13
N GLU A 54 9.38 -9.95 -6.94
CA GLU A 54 9.95 -9.42 -5.69
C GLU A 54 11.16 -10.23 -5.19
N SER A 55 11.60 -11.25 -5.92
CA SER A 55 12.75 -12.10 -5.56
C SER A 55 14.10 -11.39 -5.60
N PHE A 56 14.13 -10.10 -5.97
CA PHE A 56 15.34 -9.26 -5.93
C PHE A 56 15.73 -8.86 -4.50
N HIS A 57 15.76 -9.84 -3.60
CA HIS A 57 16.26 -9.67 -2.24
C HIS A 57 17.77 -9.96 -2.22
N PHE A 58 18.59 -8.91 -2.19
CA PHE A 58 20.02 -9.07 -1.97
C PHE A 58 20.24 -9.53 -0.52
N VAL A 59 20.56 -10.81 -0.34
CA VAL A 59 20.77 -11.49 0.96
C VAL A 59 21.80 -10.77 1.87
N SER A 60 22.61 -9.85 1.33
CA SER A 60 23.63 -9.08 2.06
C SER A 60 23.31 -7.60 2.30
N GLN A 61 22.16 -7.09 1.82
CA GLN A 61 21.75 -5.70 2.04
C GLN A 61 20.29 -5.67 2.51
N GLU A 62 20.10 -5.53 3.82
CA GLU A 62 18.78 -5.30 4.38
C GLU A 62 18.31 -3.88 4.09
N ASP A 63 17.10 -3.79 3.56
CA ASP A 63 16.36 -2.55 3.42
C ASP A 63 15.89 -2.08 4.80
N GLU A 64 16.06 -0.79 5.09
CA GLU A 64 15.59 -0.17 6.32
C GLU A 64 14.42 0.76 5.97
N PHE A 65 13.32 0.64 6.72
CA PHE A 65 12.14 1.45 6.49
C PHE A 65 11.35 1.70 7.77
N ILE A 66 10.56 2.78 7.75
CA ILE A 66 9.60 3.14 8.78
C ILE A 66 8.19 2.86 8.27
N GLY A 67 7.36 2.27 9.12
CA GLY A 67 5.96 1.96 8.81
C GLY A 67 5.72 0.47 8.52
N ASN A 68 4.47 0.13 8.20
CA ASN A 68 4.06 -1.25 8.00
C ASN A 68 3.40 -1.45 6.63
N SER A 69 2.15 -0.98 6.48
CA SER A 69 1.39 -1.03 5.23
C SER A 69 1.82 0.03 4.21
N VAL A 70 2.25 1.18 4.71
CA VAL A 70 2.96 2.21 3.95
C VAL A 70 4.35 2.30 4.55
N ARG A 71 5.38 2.12 3.72
CA ARG A 71 6.78 2.07 4.15
C ARG A 71 7.53 3.24 3.55
N LEU A 72 8.23 3.98 4.39
CA LEU A 72 9.21 4.99 4.00
C LEU A 72 10.59 4.36 4.13
N PHE A 73 11.27 4.16 3.01
CA PHE A 73 12.52 3.41 2.95
C PHE A 73 13.73 4.31 3.14
N THR A 74 14.26 4.40 4.36
CA THR A 74 15.49 5.15 4.65
C THR A 74 16.73 4.54 4.02
N LYS A 75 16.67 3.27 3.61
CA LYS A 75 17.72 2.57 2.86
C LYS A 75 17.07 1.46 2.02
N SER A 76 17.31 1.47 0.71
CA SER A 76 16.88 0.36 -0.14
C SER A 76 17.82 0.14 -1.32
N ALA A 77 18.36 -1.07 -1.42
CA ALA A 77 19.25 -1.45 -2.52
C ALA A 77 18.52 -1.39 -3.87
N TYR A 78 17.22 -1.69 -3.87
CA TYR A 78 16.38 -1.61 -5.06
C TYR A 78 16.10 -0.16 -5.46
N LEU A 79 15.72 0.71 -4.52
CA LEU A 79 15.51 2.13 -4.82
C LEU A 79 16.80 2.82 -5.29
N ASP A 80 17.95 2.42 -4.76
CA ASP A 80 19.27 2.86 -5.23
C ASP A 80 19.59 2.41 -6.66
N PHE A 81 19.16 1.22 -7.04
CA PHE A 81 19.29 0.73 -8.41
C PHE A 81 18.40 1.54 -9.37
N ILE A 82 17.13 1.74 -8.99
CA ILE A 82 16.18 2.52 -9.79
C ILE A 82 16.63 3.97 -9.91
N SER A 83 17.12 4.60 -8.84
CA SER A 83 17.61 5.99 -8.88
C SER A 83 18.78 6.14 -9.83
N LYS A 84 19.72 5.18 -9.87
CA LYS A 84 20.86 5.20 -10.82
C LYS A 84 20.46 4.97 -12.27
N GLY A 85 19.37 4.23 -12.51
CA GLY A 85 18.88 3.87 -13.84
C GLY A 85 17.80 4.79 -14.41
N THR A 86 17.31 5.77 -13.64
CA THR A 86 16.18 6.62 -14.03
C THR A 86 16.44 8.09 -13.73
N ILE A 87 15.64 8.98 -14.33
CA ILE A 87 15.67 10.43 -14.06
C ILE A 87 15.16 10.80 -12.65
N ALA A 88 14.83 9.81 -11.81
CA ALA A 88 14.23 9.98 -10.50
C ALA A 88 15.25 10.34 -9.39
N LEU A 89 16.50 10.66 -9.77
CA LEU A 89 17.61 10.98 -8.86
C LEU A 89 17.29 12.10 -7.85
N GLU A 90 16.42 13.05 -8.20
CA GLU A 90 16.11 14.21 -7.34
C GLU A 90 14.87 14.03 -6.44
N TYR A 91 14.04 13.01 -6.68
CA TYR A 91 12.70 12.90 -6.07
C TYR A 91 12.44 11.59 -5.32
N ILE A 92 13.36 10.61 -5.41
CA ILE A 92 13.33 9.43 -4.55
C ILE A 92 14.00 9.82 -3.23
N LEU A 93 13.23 10.40 -2.31
CA LEU A 93 13.64 10.52 -0.92
C LEU A 93 13.64 9.12 -0.31
N LEU A 94 14.83 8.63 0.05
CA LEU A 94 15.00 7.54 1.00
C LEU A 94 14.63 8.05 2.41
#